data_AF-A0A7V6W432-F1
#
_entry.id   AF-A0A7V6W432-F1
#
_cell.length_a   1.000
_cell.length_b   1.000
_cell.length_c   1.000
_cell.angle_alpha   90.00
_cell.angle_beta   90.00
_cell.angle_gamma   90.00
#
_symmetry.space_group_name_H-M   'P 1'
#
loop_
_entity.id
_entity.type
_entity.pdbx_description
1 polymer ?
#
loop_
_entity_poly.entity_id
_entity_poly.type
_entity_poly.pdbx_seq_one_letter_code
_entity_poly.pdbx_strand_id
1 'polypeptide(L)'
;STWAYESTDENVEENERMEFLGDSVLGLIISTHLYNEKMELPEGKLSRTRAQIVREETLFEVAKDIGLGALIKLGVGEERTGGRNKPSNLSDCLEAVIGAVYLDGGYESCFQLVTKLFKKYYYLAIRGRLIYDFKTTLIERIQAMGLNHTIEFKLVDETGPVHERVFTVTVFIDEIAYGTGMGHAKKVAEQEAAKITLDML
;
A
#
# COMPACT_ATOMS: atom_id res chain seq x y z
N SER A 1 9.32 -4.87 -18.69
CA SER A 1 7.88 -4.80 -18.99
C SER A 1 7.60 -5.16 -20.45
N THR A 2 6.45 -5.78 -20.73
CA THR A 2 6.03 -6.21 -22.10
C THR A 2 6.04 -5.08 -23.14
N TRP A 3 5.95 -3.83 -22.71
CA TRP A 3 6.10 -2.66 -23.58
C TRP A 3 7.49 -2.57 -24.22
N ALA A 4 8.56 -2.88 -23.48
CA ALA A 4 9.92 -2.86 -24.00
C ALA A 4 10.12 -3.89 -25.12
N TYR A 5 9.48 -5.05 -24.99
CA TYR A 5 9.47 -6.10 -26.01
C TYR A 5 8.60 -5.78 -27.23
N GLU A 6 7.52 -5.01 -27.04
CA GLU A 6 6.61 -4.57 -28.13
C GLU A 6 7.09 -3.29 -28.83
N SER A 7 8.02 -2.56 -28.21
CA SER A 7 8.67 -1.37 -28.76
C SER A 7 9.62 -1.76 -29.89
N THR A 8 9.51 -1.09 -31.04
CA THR A 8 10.44 -1.22 -32.18
C THR A 8 11.74 -0.44 -31.99
N ASP A 9 11.92 0.21 -30.83
CA ASP A 9 13.10 0.99 -30.48
C ASP A 9 14.07 0.14 -29.65
N GLU A 10 15.25 -0.14 -30.21
CA GLU A 10 16.28 -1.01 -29.63
C GLU A 10 16.89 -0.46 -28.32
N ASN A 11 16.59 0.79 -27.94
CA ASN A 11 17.08 1.44 -26.72
C ASN A 11 16.09 1.41 -25.55
N VAL A 12 15.01 0.63 -25.62
CA VAL A 12 14.06 0.52 -24.51
C VAL A 12 14.54 -0.52 -23.51
N GLU A 13 15.18 -0.07 -22.44
CA GLU A 13 15.49 -0.91 -21.28
C GLU A 13 14.28 -1.03 -20.33
N GLU A 14 14.13 -2.20 -19.74
CA GLU A 14 13.15 -2.43 -18.68
C GLU A 14 13.56 -1.67 -17.40
N ASN A 15 12.58 -1.09 -16.71
CA ASN A 15 12.81 -0.30 -15.52
C ASN A 15 13.12 -1.13 -14.26
N GLU A 16 13.19 -2.47 -14.34
CA GLU A 16 13.41 -3.38 -13.21
C GLU A 16 14.74 -3.11 -12.49
N ARG A 17 15.80 -2.76 -13.23
CA ARG A 17 17.09 -2.37 -12.62
C ARG A 17 16.98 -1.05 -11.86
N MET A 18 16.15 -0.15 -12.35
CA MET A 18 15.91 1.16 -11.73
C MET A 18 15.03 1.01 -10.49
N GLU A 19 14.00 0.16 -10.56
CA GLU A 19 13.17 -0.27 -9.44
C GLU A 19 14.02 -0.85 -8.31
N PHE A 20 14.87 -1.83 -8.61
CA PHE A 20 15.78 -2.44 -7.63
C PHE A 20 16.66 -1.40 -6.89
N LEU A 21 17.23 -0.44 -7.63
CA LEU A 21 17.98 0.66 -7.03
C LEU A 21 17.08 1.59 -6.21
N GLY A 22 15.91 1.91 -6.75
CA GLY A 22 14.90 2.76 -6.16
C GLY A 22 14.39 2.27 -4.81
N ASP A 23 14.06 0.99 -4.68
CA ASP A 23 13.67 0.36 -3.41
C ASP A 23 14.75 0.56 -2.34
N SER A 24 16.00 0.24 -2.69
CA SER A 24 17.14 0.40 -1.77
C SER A 24 17.32 1.86 -1.32
N VAL A 25 17.21 2.81 -2.25
CA VAL A 25 17.32 4.25 -1.96
C VAL A 25 16.15 4.74 -1.10
N LEU A 26 14.92 4.32 -1.42
CA LEU A 26 13.73 4.64 -0.64
C LEU A 26 13.87 4.12 0.79
N GLY A 27 14.27 2.86 0.96
CA GLY A 27 14.51 2.23 2.25
C GLY A 27 15.53 3.00 3.09
N LEU A 28 16.63 3.45 2.48
CA LEU A 28 17.63 4.28 3.14
C LEU A 28 17.05 5.63 3.58
N ILE A 29 16.38 6.36 2.67
CA ILE A 29 15.84 7.69 2.96
C ILE A 29 14.81 7.64 4.09
N ILE A 30 13.86 6.69 4.05
CA ILE A 30 12.86 6.54 5.11
C ILE A 30 13.52 6.17 6.45
N SER A 31 14.53 5.29 6.43
CA SER A 31 15.29 4.94 7.64
C SER A 31 16.01 6.17 8.22
N THR A 32 16.67 6.96 7.37
CA THR A 32 17.35 8.20 7.77
C THR A 32 16.35 9.23 8.31
N HIS A 33 15.17 9.36 7.70
CA HIS A 33 14.15 10.27 8.17
C HIS A 33 13.63 9.88 9.56
N LEU A 34 13.31 8.59 9.78
CA LEU A 34 12.88 8.06 11.06
C LEU A 34 13.95 8.23 12.16
N TYR A 35 15.22 7.97 11.82
CA TYR A 35 16.34 8.14 12.75
C TYR A 35 16.50 9.60 13.21
N ASN A 36 16.35 10.56 12.29
CA ASN A 36 16.57 11.98 12.56
C ASN A 36 15.41 12.68 13.28
N GLU A 37 14.20 12.10 13.29
CA GLU A 37 13.01 12.67 13.93
C GLU A 37 13.11 12.77 15.47
N LYS A 38 14.24 12.31 16.07
CA LYS A 38 14.52 12.30 17.51
C LYS A 38 13.39 11.69 18.35
N MET A 39 12.65 10.75 17.77
CA MET A 39 11.65 10.00 18.52
C MET A 39 12.37 8.90 19.29
N GLU A 40 12.14 8.81 20.60
CA GLU A 40 12.61 7.70 21.45
C GLU A 40 11.81 6.42 21.15
N LEU A 41 11.92 5.91 19.92
CA LEU A 41 11.29 4.67 19.49
C LEU A 41 12.31 3.53 19.60
N PRO A 42 11.92 2.36 20.16
CA PRO A 42 12.73 1.15 20.08
C PRO A 42 13.00 0.75 18.62
N GLU A 43 14.15 0.12 18.36
CA GLU A 43 14.54 -0.37 17.03
C GLU A 43 13.43 -1.17 16.35
N GLY A 44 12.82 -2.12 17.06
CA GLY A 44 11.74 -2.94 16.48
C GLY A 44 10.53 -2.12 16.02
N LYS A 45 10.24 -0.97 16.66
CA LYS A 45 9.18 -0.06 16.24
C LYS A 45 9.61 0.78 15.04
N LEU A 46 10.87 1.21 14.97
CA LEU A 46 11.44 1.88 13.79
C LEU A 46 11.37 0.96 12.55
N SER A 47 11.83 -0.28 12.70
CA SER A 47 11.84 -1.29 11.64
C SER A 47 10.43 -1.61 11.13
N ARG A 48 9.45 -1.77 12.03
CA ARG A 48 8.03 -1.95 11.65
C ARG A 48 7.46 -0.71 10.95
N THR A 49 7.74 0.48 11.46
CA THR A 49 7.25 1.74 10.87
C THR A 49 7.80 1.94 9.46
N ARG A 50 9.10 1.69 9.26
CA ARG A 50 9.71 1.71 7.92
C ARG A 50 9.01 0.73 6.99
N ALA A 51 8.83 -0.52 7.41
CA ALA A 51 8.19 -1.55 6.60
C ALA A 51 6.74 -1.17 6.21
N GLN A 52 6.01 -0.44 7.06
CA GLN A 52 4.69 0.07 6.70
C GLN A 52 4.74 1.20 5.66
N ILE A 53 5.79 2.03 5.67
CA ILE A 53 5.93 3.16 4.74
C ILE A 53 6.39 2.67 3.36
N VAL A 54 7.31 1.70 3.30
CA VAL A 54 7.92 1.24 2.03
C VAL A 54 7.24 0.01 1.42
N ARG A 55 6.06 -0.38 1.90
CA ARG A 55 5.29 -1.50 1.33
C ARG A 55 4.48 -1.08 0.10
N GLU A 56 4.18 -2.07 -0.75
CA GLU A 56 3.40 -1.93 -1.99
C GLU A 56 2.16 -1.05 -1.82
N GLU A 57 1.33 -1.27 -0.80
CA GLU A 57 0.09 -0.51 -0.63
C GLU A 57 0.34 0.98 -0.40
N THR A 58 1.40 1.35 0.31
CA THR A 58 1.77 2.76 0.48
C THR A 58 2.32 3.34 -0.81
N LEU A 59 3.18 2.61 -1.51
CA LEU A 59 3.76 3.05 -2.78
C LEU A 59 2.68 3.26 -3.84
N PHE A 60 1.73 2.34 -3.94
CA PHE A 60 0.58 2.44 -4.83
C PHE A 60 -0.24 3.70 -4.55
N GLU A 61 -0.53 3.98 -3.27
CA GLU A 61 -1.28 5.17 -2.88
C GLU A 61 -0.49 6.47 -3.17
N VAL A 62 0.83 6.49 -2.94
CA VAL A 62 1.69 7.62 -3.34
C VAL A 62 1.69 7.81 -4.86
N ALA A 63 1.82 6.73 -5.63
CA ALA A 63 1.82 6.75 -7.08
C ALA A 63 0.49 7.28 -7.64
N LYS A 64 -0.63 6.92 -7.02
CA LYS A 64 -1.96 7.46 -7.35
C LYS A 64 -2.09 8.93 -6.99
N ASP A 65 -1.63 9.35 -5.82
CA ASP A 65 -1.70 10.75 -5.36
C ASP A 65 -0.99 11.70 -6.36
N ILE A 66 0.05 11.22 -7.07
CA ILE A 66 0.75 12.00 -8.11
C ILE A 66 0.27 11.73 -9.55
N GLY A 67 -0.73 10.86 -9.74
CA GLY A 67 -1.26 10.53 -11.06
C GLY A 67 -0.31 9.72 -11.96
N LEU A 68 0.60 8.94 -11.37
CA LEU A 68 1.67 8.23 -12.10
C LEU A 68 1.12 7.28 -13.17
N GLY A 69 -0.02 6.63 -12.92
CA GLY A 69 -0.62 5.65 -13.85
C GLY A 69 -0.90 6.19 -15.25
N ALA A 70 -1.17 7.50 -15.38
CA ALA A 70 -1.38 8.13 -16.68
C ALA A 70 -0.08 8.26 -17.50
N LEU A 71 1.08 8.16 -16.86
CA LEU A 71 2.40 8.34 -17.47
C LEU A 71 3.10 7.01 -17.80
N ILE A 72 2.63 5.91 -17.21
CA ILE A 72 3.24 4.58 -17.42
C ILE A 72 3.03 4.13 -18.87
N LYS A 73 4.13 3.69 -19.49
CA LYS A 73 4.09 3.02 -20.79
C LYS A 73 3.91 1.52 -20.57
N LEU A 74 2.79 1.00 -21.05
CA LEU A 74 2.40 -0.42 -20.90
C LEU A 74 2.24 -1.07 -22.27
N GLY A 75 2.54 -2.37 -22.33
CA GLY A 75 2.27 -3.18 -23.51
C GLY A 75 0.76 -3.31 -23.72
N VAL A 76 0.33 -3.60 -24.94
CA VAL A 76 -1.09 -3.61 -25.32
C VAL A 76 -1.89 -4.63 -24.49
N GLY A 77 -1.28 -5.79 -24.19
CA GLY A 77 -1.91 -6.81 -23.34
C GLY A 77 -2.12 -6.32 -21.90
N GLU A 78 -1.08 -5.73 -21.32
CA GLU A 78 -1.11 -5.24 -19.93
C GLU A 78 -2.10 -4.08 -19.78
N GLU A 79 -2.12 -3.18 -20.75
CA GLU A 79 -3.08 -2.09 -20.87
C GLU A 79 -4.53 -2.58 -20.84
N ARG A 80 -4.86 -3.58 -21.67
CA ARG A 80 -6.21 -4.15 -21.78
C ARG A 80 -6.71 -4.77 -20.48
N THR A 81 -5.80 -5.23 -19.62
CA THR A 81 -6.14 -5.81 -18.31
C THR A 81 -6.18 -4.77 -17.19
N GLY A 82 -6.14 -3.48 -17.52
CA GLY A 82 -6.20 -2.39 -16.54
C GLY A 82 -4.87 -2.14 -15.84
N GLY A 83 -3.74 -2.48 -16.47
CA GLY A 83 -2.40 -2.38 -15.90
C GLY A 83 -2.04 -1.02 -15.28
N ARG A 84 -2.59 0.09 -15.79
CA ARG A 84 -2.36 1.45 -15.24
C ARG A 84 -2.86 1.63 -13.81
N ASN A 85 -3.79 0.80 -13.37
CA ASN A 85 -4.39 0.85 -12.04
C ASN A 85 -3.96 -0.34 -11.16
N LYS A 86 -3.09 -1.23 -11.65
CA LYS A 86 -2.60 -2.37 -10.86
C LYS A 86 -1.62 -1.87 -9.79
N PRO A 87 -1.76 -2.31 -8.52
CA PRO A 87 -0.86 -1.95 -7.44
C PRO A 87 0.62 -2.15 -7.77
N SER A 88 1.00 -3.37 -8.20
CA SER A 88 2.38 -3.71 -8.53
C SER A 88 2.98 -2.78 -9.59
N ASN A 89 2.30 -2.58 -10.72
CA ASN A 89 2.82 -1.72 -11.79
C ASN A 89 3.07 -0.28 -11.32
N LEU A 90 2.23 0.24 -10.43
CA LEU A 90 2.34 1.59 -9.91
C LEU A 90 3.42 1.70 -8.82
N SER A 91 3.54 0.71 -7.93
CA SER A 91 4.59 0.69 -6.92
C SER A 91 5.96 0.58 -7.56
N ASP A 92 6.13 -0.37 -8.47
CA ASP A 92 7.41 -0.68 -9.11
C ASP A 92 7.85 0.51 -9.99
N CYS A 93 6.89 1.16 -10.65
CA CYS A 93 7.16 2.38 -11.42
C CYS A 93 7.57 3.54 -10.50
N LEU A 94 6.96 3.70 -9.33
CA LEU A 94 7.34 4.74 -8.38
C LEU A 94 8.78 4.51 -7.87
N GLU A 95 9.16 3.28 -7.55
CA GLU A 95 10.53 2.94 -7.18
C GLU A 95 11.51 3.24 -8.31
N ALA A 96 11.17 2.86 -9.54
CA ALA A 96 11.99 3.22 -10.71
C ALA A 96 12.14 4.75 -10.87
N VAL A 97 11.10 5.54 -10.61
CA VAL A 97 11.19 7.01 -10.62
C VAL A 97 12.15 7.51 -9.53
N ILE A 98 12.08 6.94 -8.33
CA ILE A 98 13.01 7.26 -7.23
C ILE A 98 14.45 6.92 -7.61
N GLY A 99 14.68 5.75 -8.22
CA GLY A 99 15.98 5.33 -8.73
C GLY A 99 16.51 6.29 -9.80
N ALA A 100 15.66 6.72 -10.73
CA ALA A 100 16.03 7.68 -11.77
C ALA A 100 16.42 9.05 -11.19
N VAL A 101 15.65 9.57 -10.23
CA VAL A 101 15.94 10.84 -9.55
C VAL A 101 17.24 10.75 -8.73
N TYR A 102 17.52 9.60 -8.12
CA TYR A 102 18.78 9.37 -7.42
C TYR A 102 19.98 9.37 -8.39
N LEU A 103 19.86 8.74 -9.56
CA LEU A 103 20.95 8.73 -10.55
C LEU A 103 21.20 10.11 -11.17
N ASP A 104 20.13 10.88 -11.42
CA ASP A 104 20.23 12.19 -12.06
C ASP A 104 20.61 13.30 -11.07
N GLY A 105 19.92 13.36 -9.92
CA GLY A 105 20.02 14.46 -8.96
C GLY A 105 20.78 14.11 -7.67
N GLY A 106 21.23 12.87 -7.50
CA GLY A 106 21.92 12.40 -6.30
C GLY A 106 21.01 12.24 -5.08
N TYR A 107 21.63 11.88 -3.94
CA TYR A 107 20.93 11.58 -2.69
C TYR A 107 20.05 12.74 -2.21
N GLU A 108 20.53 13.98 -2.20
CA GLU A 108 19.78 15.08 -1.57
C GLU A 108 18.52 15.48 -2.35
N SER A 109 18.59 15.48 -3.68
CA SER A 109 17.41 15.72 -4.52
C SER A 109 16.37 14.61 -4.31
N CYS A 110 16.84 13.36 -4.23
CA CYS A 110 15.97 12.21 -3.97
C CYS A 110 15.37 12.27 -2.56
N PHE A 111 16.15 12.66 -1.54
CA PHE A 111 15.67 12.84 -0.17
C PHE A 111 14.54 13.87 -0.09
N GLN A 112 14.69 15.02 -0.74
CA GLN A 112 13.65 16.05 -0.79
C GLN A 112 12.37 15.58 -1.51
N LEU A 113 12.53 14.84 -2.60
CA LEU A 113 11.41 14.25 -3.32
C LEU A 113 10.65 13.25 -2.44
N VAL A 114 11.34 12.24 -1.92
CA VAL A 114 10.74 11.17 -1.11
C VAL A 114 10.08 11.74 0.13
N THR A 115 10.74 12.62 0.88
CA THR A 115 10.14 13.23 2.08
C THR A 115 8.89 14.04 1.76
N LYS A 116 8.83 14.71 0.59
CA LYS A 116 7.63 15.43 0.14
C LYS A 116 6.51 14.48 -0.25
N LEU A 117 6.79 13.46 -1.06
CA LEU A 117 5.78 12.51 -1.56
C LEU A 117 5.21 11.65 -0.43
N PHE A 118 6.07 11.15 0.46
CA PHE A 118 5.67 10.25 1.53
C PHE A 118 5.19 10.97 2.80
N LYS A 119 5.23 12.30 2.86
CA LYS A 119 4.92 13.10 4.06
C LYS A 119 3.65 12.65 4.77
N LYS A 120 2.54 12.50 4.02
CA LYS A 120 1.23 12.06 4.53
C LYS A 120 1.33 10.68 5.21
N TYR A 121 1.89 9.71 4.50
CA TYR A 121 2.00 8.32 4.95
C TYR A 121 2.99 8.15 6.10
N TYR A 122 4.10 8.90 6.07
CA TYR A 122 5.06 8.99 7.17
C TYR A 122 4.37 9.44 8.47
N TYR A 123 3.61 10.53 8.44
CA TYR A 123 2.89 11.02 9.62
C TYR A 123 1.81 10.04 10.11
N LEU A 124 1.15 9.33 9.21
CA LEU A 124 0.22 8.27 9.60
C LEU A 124 0.96 7.12 10.28
N ALA A 125 2.10 6.70 9.75
CA ALA A 125 2.87 5.56 10.25
C ALA A 125 3.43 5.81 11.66
N ILE A 126 4.10 6.94 11.89
CA ILE A 126 4.68 7.27 13.21
C ILE A 126 3.61 7.43 14.31
N ARG A 127 2.36 7.75 13.92
CA ARG A 127 1.20 7.83 14.82
C ARG A 127 0.45 6.50 14.97
N GLY A 128 0.92 5.42 14.33
CA GLY A 128 0.26 4.11 14.33
C GLY A 128 -1.08 4.09 13.59
N ARG A 129 -1.30 5.04 12.67
CA ARG A 129 -2.55 5.21 11.89
C ARG A 129 -2.43 4.75 10.44
N LEU A 130 -1.24 4.31 10.01
CA LEU A 130 -1.05 3.72 8.69
C LEU A 130 -1.40 2.23 8.75
N ILE A 131 -2.69 1.94 8.66
CA ILE A 131 -3.23 0.59 8.78
C ILE A 131 -3.77 0.18 7.41
N TYR A 132 -3.27 -0.94 6.89
CA TYR A 132 -3.82 -1.62 5.70
C TYR A 132 -4.40 -2.99 6.04
N ASP A 133 -3.99 -3.56 7.17
CA ASP A 133 -4.55 -4.81 7.71
C ASP A 133 -5.43 -4.52 8.93
N PHE A 134 -6.58 -3.91 8.65
CA PHE A 134 -7.63 -3.62 9.62
C PHE A 134 -8.19 -4.89 10.26
N LYS A 135 -8.27 -6.02 9.53
CA LYS A 135 -8.74 -7.30 10.08
C LYS A 135 -7.85 -7.77 11.22
N THR A 136 -6.54 -7.90 10.98
CA THR A 136 -5.60 -8.32 12.02
C THR A 136 -5.57 -7.31 13.18
N THR A 137 -5.55 -6.01 12.86
CA THR A 137 -5.57 -4.94 13.87
C THR A 137 -6.82 -5.00 14.77
N LEU A 138 -7.99 -5.27 14.20
CA LEU A 138 -9.23 -5.43 14.96
C LEU A 138 -9.15 -6.64 15.89
N ILE A 139 -8.67 -7.77 15.39
CA ILE A 139 -8.53 -9.00 16.18
C ILE A 139 -7.61 -8.76 17.37
N GLU A 140 -6.44 -8.16 17.15
CA GLU A 140 -5.49 -7.83 18.23
C GLU A 140 -6.11 -6.85 19.25
N ARG A 141 -6.82 -5.80 18.79
CA ARG A 141 -7.45 -4.81 19.67
C ARG A 141 -8.51 -5.43 20.57
N ILE A 142 -9.39 -6.28 20.02
CA ILE A 142 -10.43 -6.96 20.78
C ILE A 142 -9.83 -8.00 21.75
N GLN A 143 -8.82 -8.76 21.32
CA GLN A 143 -8.12 -9.70 22.21
C GLN A 143 -7.43 -8.99 23.38
N ALA A 144 -6.92 -7.77 23.16
CA ALA A 144 -6.34 -6.95 24.22
C ALA A 144 -7.37 -6.40 25.23
N MET A 145 -8.66 -6.33 24.87
CA MET A 145 -9.74 -5.85 25.76
C MET A 145 -10.19 -6.89 26.78
N GLY A 146 -9.86 -8.17 26.60
CA GLY A 146 -10.19 -9.23 27.56
C GLY A 146 -10.22 -10.62 26.95
N LEU A 147 -10.11 -11.62 27.82
CA LEU A 147 -10.17 -13.04 27.47
C LEU A 147 -11.65 -13.44 27.40
N ASN A 148 -12.28 -13.39 26.21
CA ASN A 148 -13.43 -14.23 25.77
C ASN A 148 -14.25 -13.66 24.60
N HIS A 149 -13.88 -12.51 24.01
CA HIS A 149 -14.63 -11.98 22.87
C HIS A 149 -14.43 -12.87 21.62
N THR A 150 -15.54 -13.37 21.07
CA THR A 150 -15.56 -14.14 19.82
C THR A 150 -15.76 -13.17 18.66
N ILE A 151 -14.87 -13.21 17.66
CA ILE A 151 -14.93 -12.34 16.49
C ILE A 151 -15.18 -13.19 15.25
N GLU A 152 -16.23 -12.88 14.50
CA GLU A 152 -16.59 -13.58 13.27
C GLU A 152 -16.80 -12.60 12.12
N PHE A 153 -16.29 -12.95 10.93
CA PHE A 153 -16.54 -12.22 9.68
C PHE A 153 -17.52 -13.05 8.85
N LYS A 154 -18.76 -12.61 8.73
CA LYS A 154 -19.82 -13.33 8.00
C LYS A 154 -20.08 -12.68 6.65
N LEU A 155 -20.02 -13.46 5.57
CA LEU A 155 -20.52 -13.04 4.26
C LEU A 155 -22.05 -12.98 4.34
N VAL A 156 -22.60 -11.78 4.24
CA VAL A 156 -24.05 -11.56 4.37
C VAL A 156 -24.74 -11.37 3.02
N ASP A 157 -23.98 -10.99 1.98
CA ASP A 157 -24.50 -10.85 0.62
C ASP A 157 -23.40 -11.02 -0.43
N GLU A 158 -23.79 -11.49 -1.62
CA GLU A 158 -22.93 -11.64 -2.81
C GLU A 158 -23.75 -11.33 -4.06
N THR A 159 -23.45 -10.21 -4.72
CA THR A 159 -24.23 -9.70 -5.86
C THR A 159 -23.35 -9.41 -7.07
N GLY A 160 -23.98 -9.29 -8.24
CA GLY A 160 -23.31 -8.94 -9.50
C GLY A 160 -22.79 -10.16 -10.29
N PRO A 161 -22.51 -9.95 -11.60
CA PRO A 161 -21.96 -10.99 -12.45
C PRO A 161 -20.52 -11.32 -12.04
N VAL A 162 -20.00 -12.48 -12.48
CA VAL A 162 -18.68 -13.00 -12.04
C VAL A 162 -17.53 -11.97 -12.17
N HIS A 163 -17.56 -11.14 -13.21
CA HIS A 163 -16.54 -10.13 -13.51
C HIS A 163 -16.72 -8.80 -12.76
N GLU A 164 -17.87 -8.58 -12.11
CA GLU A 164 -18.18 -7.37 -11.32
C GLU A 164 -18.80 -7.75 -9.97
N ARG A 165 -18.41 -8.91 -9.45
CA ARG A 165 -18.97 -9.44 -8.22
C ARG A 165 -18.64 -8.53 -7.05
N VAL A 166 -19.62 -8.31 -6.19
CA VAL A 166 -19.49 -7.53 -4.95
C VAL A 166 -19.84 -8.44 -3.79
N PHE A 167 -18.93 -8.52 -2.82
CA PHE A 167 -19.10 -9.26 -1.57
C PHE A 167 -19.40 -8.28 -0.45
N THR A 168 -20.39 -8.57 0.37
CA THR A 168 -20.74 -7.81 1.56
C THR A 168 -20.46 -8.66 2.80
N VAL A 169 -19.62 -8.16 3.70
CA VAL A 169 -19.19 -8.87 4.91
C VAL A 169 -19.49 -8.02 6.13
N THR A 170 -20.04 -8.63 7.17
CA THR A 170 -20.29 -7.99 8.46
C THR A 170 -19.42 -8.62 9.54
N VAL A 171 -18.84 -7.79 10.41
CA VAL A 171 -18.14 -8.24 11.63
C VAL A 171 -19.15 -8.45 12.74
N PHE A 172 -19.05 -9.59 13.41
CA PHE A 172 -19.78 -9.91 14.63
C PHE A 172 -18.79 -10.04 15.78
N ILE A 173 -19.08 -9.38 16.91
CA ILE A 173 -18.35 -9.54 18.18
C ILE A 173 -19.37 -10.03 19.21
N ASP A 174 -19.17 -11.23 19.73
CA ASP A 174 -20.11 -11.91 20.63
C ASP A 174 -21.55 -11.93 20.10
N GLU A 175 -21.71 -12.35 18.83
CA GLU A 175 -22.99 -12.38 18.09
C GLU A 175 -23.64 -11.02 17.83
N ILE A 176 -23.04 -9.91 18.25
CA ILE A 176 -23.52 -8.55 17.96
C ILE A 176 -22.88 -8.07 16.66
N ALA A 177 -23.70 -7.61 15.70
CA ALA A 177 -23.21 -7.03 14.45
C ALA A 177 -22.60 -5.64 14.65
N TYR A 178 -21.43 -5.41 14.08
CA TYR A 178 -20.72 -4.13 14.05
C TYR A 178 -20.60 -3.62 12.60
N GLY A 179 -19.38 -3.38 12.10
CA GLY A 179 -19.13 -2.83 10.79
C GLY A 179 -19.48 -3.80 9.67
N THR A 180 -20.05 -3.26 8.59
CA THR A 180 -20.33 -3.98 7.35
C THR A 180 -19.55 -3.34 6.22
N GLY A 181 -18.70 -4.12 5.56
CA GLY A 181 -17.84 -3.70 4.47
C GLY A 181 -18.19 -4.39 3.16
N MET A 182 -17.86 -3.73 2.05
CA MET A 182 -18.09 -4.23 0.70
C MET A 182 -16.79 -4.25 -0.10
N GLY A 183 -16.66 -5.18 -1.04
CA GLY A 183 -15.50 -5.22 -1.93
C GLY A 183 -15.63 -6.21 -3.07
N HIS A 184 -14.80 -6.04 -4.10
CA HIS A 184 -14.75 -6.94 -5.27
C HIS A 184 -14.06 -8.29 -4.99
N ALA A 185 -13.54 -8.47 -3.78
CA ALA A 185 -13.06 -9.73 -3.25
C ALA A 185 -13.43 -9.84 -1.77
N LYS A 186 -13.69 -11.07 -1.28
CA LYS A 186 -14.06 -11.31 0.12
C LYS A 186 -13.07 -10.69 1.11
N LYS A 187 -11.76 -10.83 0.84
CA LYS A 187 -10.70 -10.23 1.67
C LYS A 187 -10.80 -8.70 1.75
N VAL A 188 -11.17 -8.02 0.67
CA VAL A 188 -11.34 -6.55 0.65
C VAL A 188 -12.55 -6.15 1.48
N ALA A 189 -13.68 -6.86 1.32
CA ALA A 189 -14.89 -6.64 2.11
C ALA A 189 -14.64 -6.83 3.62
N GLU A 190 -13.86 -7.86 4.00
CA GLU A 190 -13.46 -8.09 5.40
C GLU A 190 -12.61 -6.95 5.96
N GLN A 191 -11.63 -6.45 5.20
CA GLN A 191 -10.78 -5.34 5.63
C GLN A 191 -11.60 -4.05 5.84
N GLU A 192 -12.53 -3.75 4.94
CA GLU A 192 -13.41 -2.59 5.08
C GLU A 192 -14.37 -2.76 6.27
N ALA A 193 -14.94 -3.95 6.47
CA ALA A 193 -15.79 -4.25 7.61
C ALA A 193 -15.02 -4.09 8.94
N ALA A 194 -13.76 -4.54 8.97
CA ALA A 194 -12.89 -4.40 10.13
C ALA A 194 -12.53 -2.94 10.41
N LYS A 195 -12.25 -2.14 9.36
CA LYS A 195 -11.97 -0.71 9.47
C LYS A 195 -13.16 0.04 10.06
N ILE A 196 -14.36 -0.16 9.52
CA ILE A 196 -15.59 0.45 10.03
C ILE A 196 -15.81 0.06 11.50
N THR A 197 -15.57 -1.20 11.85
CA THR A 197 -15.68 -1.68 13.24
C THR A 197 -14.65 -1.01 14.15
N LEU A 198 -13.40 -0.86 13.71
CA LEU A 198 -12.35 -0.18 14.47
C LEU A 198 -12.68 1.30 14.74
N ASP A 199 -13.36 1.97 13.81
CA ASP A 199 -13.81 3.37 13.97
C ASP A 199 -15.00 3.50 14.94
N MET A 200 -15.76 2.43 15.16
CA MET A 200 -16.87 2.37 16.12
C MET A 200 -16.42 2.09 17.56
N LEU A 201 -15.21 1.56 17.75
CA LEU A 201 -14.62 1.15 19.03
C LEU A 201 -13.65 2.18 19.59
#